data_AF-A0A0C3KBX3-F1
#
_entry.id   AF-A0A0C3KBX3-F1
#
_cell.length_a   1.000
_cell.length_b   1.000
_cell.length_c   1.000
_cell.angle_alpha   90.00
_cell.angle_beta   90.00
_cell.angle_gamma   90.00
#
_symmetry.space_group_name_H-M   'P 1'
#
loop_
_entity.id
_entity.type
_entity.pdbx_description
1 polymer ?
#
loop_
_entity_poly.entity_id
_entity_poly.type
_entity_poly.pdbx_seq_one_letter_code
_entity_poly.pdbx_strand_id
1 'polypeptide(L)'
;MSSVAGSETIINDFIAAIHPNFDYVLTDTAFSACLFTLLIVLFAFSTKESRRRLVFRLNVLAICVALALGIFSSLVSGRAIIDPFNQVSKGVYIASIVFAVFPPVLYDSILLTRLFALYPISNTPRTTLIKIFAFPFCVKCARVIVLSFGVNDYVSSALNTAGLEQEEAAAWFRNPFMVSEWTMQIADNL
;
A
#
# COMPACT_ATOMS: atom_id res chain seq x y z
N MET A 1 48.25 -11.28 -6.60
CA MET A 1 47.27 -11.52 -5.52
C MET A 1 46.36 -10.31 -5.23
N SER A 2 46.67 -9.08 -5.65
CA SER A 2 45.80 -7.90 -5.46
C SER A 2 44.53 -7.88 -6.34
N SER A 3 44.55 -8.54 -7.50
CA SER A 3 43.41 -8.58 -8.43
C SER A 3 42.22 -9.38 -7.91
N VAL A 4 42.42 -10.37 -7.05
CA VAL A 4 41.34 -11.24 -6.53
C VAL A 4 40.53 -10.50 -5.45
N ALA A 5 41.22 -9.76 -4.57
CA ALA A 5 40.58 -8.93 -3.55
C ALA A 5 39.68 -7.84 -4.15
N GLY A 6 40.07 -7.26 -5.28
CA GLY A 6 39.25 -6.26 -6.00
C GLY A 6 37.99 -6.85 -6.65
N SER A 7 38.05 -8.08 -7.16
CA SER A 7 36.88 -8.76 -7.72
C SER A 7 35.87 -9.15 -6.64
N GLU A 8 36.34 -9.63 -5.48
CA GLU A 8 35.47 -9.95 -4.34
C GLU A 8 34.74 -8.71 -3.80
N THR A 9 35.41 -7.56 -3.70
CA THR A 9 34.76 -6.32 -3.26
C THR A 9 33.68 -5.87 -4.24
N ILE A 10 33.94 -5.92 -5.56
CA ILE A 10 32.96 -5.54 -6.58
C ILE A 10 31.74 -6.47 -6.55
N ILE A 11 31.94 -7.77 -6.36
CA ILE A 11 30.85 -8.74 -6.25
C ILE A 11 30.02 -8.48 -4.99
N ASN A 12 30.68 -8.24 -3.85
CA ASN A 12 29.97 -7.97 -2.60
C ASN A 12 29.18 -6.67 -2.65
N ASP A 13 29.73 -5.61 -3.25
CA ASP A 13 29.04 -4.33 -3.45
C ASP A 13 27.83 -4.49 -4.37
N PHE A 14 27.97 -5.29 -5.44
CA PHE A 14 26.87 -5.60 -6.34
C PHE A 14 25.75 -6.40 -5.65
N ILE A 15 26.10 -7.42 -4.87
CA ILE A 15 25.14 -8.21 -4.08
C ILE A 15 24.42 -7.30 -3.08
N ALA A 16 25.15 -6.45 -2.36
CA ALA A 16 24.60 -5.52 -1.39
C ALA A 16 23.60 -4.54 -2.02
N ALA A 17 23.84 -4.10 -3.26
CA ALA A 17 22.92 -3.22 -3.99
C ALA A 17 21.62 -3.92 -4.44
N ILE A 18 21.68 -5.22 -4.75
CA ILE A 18 20.52 -5.99 -5.26
C ILE A 18 19.67 -6.59 -4.14
N HIS A 19 20.30 -7.02 -3.05
CA HIS A 19 19.64 -7.71 -1.94
C HIS A 19 18.32 -7.08 -1.48
N PRO A 20 18.21 -5.75 -1.22
CA PRO A 20 16.96 -5.17 -0.76
C PRO A 20 15.84 -5.31 -1.79
N ASN A 21 16.12 -5.03 -3.07
CA ASN A 21 15.13 -5.17 -4.14
C ASN A 21 14.69 -6.63 -4.33
N PHE A 22 15.62 -7.57 -4.16
CA PHE A 22 15.32 -9.00 -4.24
C PHE A 22 14.41 -9.46 -3.09
N ASP A 23 14.70 -9.02 -1.86
CA ASP A 23 13.86 -9.32 -0.70
C ASP A 23 12.45 -8.77 -0.86
N TYR A 24 12.31 -7.55 -1.42
CA TYR A 24 11.02 -6.95 -1.75
C TYR A 24 10.24 -7.82 -2.74
N VAL A 25 10.84 -8.18 -3.87
CA VAL A 25 10.17 -9.02 -4.89
C VAL A 25 9.77 -10.37 -4.32
N LEU A 26 10.64 -11.01 -3.54
CA LEU A 26 10.37 -12.33 -2.96
C LEU A 26 9.19 -12.27 -1.97
N THR A 27 9.21 -11.28 -1.09
CA THR A 27 8.18 -11.06 -0.07
C THR A 27 6.83 -10.73 -0.71
N ASP A 28 6.83 -9.80 -1.65
CA ASP A 28 5.64 -9.34 -2.35
C ASP A 28 5.01 -10.45 -3.21
N THR A 29 5.84 -11.26 -3.89
CA THR A 29 5.37 -12.43 -4.64
C THR A 29 4.69 -13.45 -3.71
N ALA A 30 5.28 -13.73 -2.54
CA ALA A 30 4.72 -14.67 -1.58
C ALA A 30 3.35 -14.19 -1.04
N PHE A 31 3.24 -12.90 -0.66
CA PHE A 31 1.98 -12.33 -0.21
C PHE A 31 0.93 -12.27 -1.32
N SER A 32 1.34 -11.89 -2.54
CA SER A 32 0.45 -11.87 -3.71
C SER A 32 -0.10 -13.26 -4.04
N ALA A 33 0.71 -14.31 -3.97
CA ALA A 33 0.25 -15.68 -4.16
C ALA A 33 -0.79 -16.11 -3.09
N CYS A 34 -0.57 -15.71 -1.83
CA CYS A 34 -1.52 -15.95 -0.74
C CYS A 34 -2.84 -15.21 -0.97
N LEU A 35 -2.79 -13.93 -1.32
CA LEU A 35 -3.95 -13.09 -1.62
C LEU A 35 -4.75 -13.62 -2.82
N PHE A 36 -4.06 -14.07 -3.86
CA PHE A 36 -4.69 -14.68 -5.02
C PHE A 36 -5.41 -15.98 -4.66
N THR A 37 -4.78 -16.82 -3.83
CA THR A 37 -5.41 -18.05 -3.32
C THR A 37 -6.66 -17.72 -2.49
N LEU A 38 -6.57 -16.71 -1.61
CA LEU A 38 -7.71 -16.22 -0.84
C LEU A 38 -8.84 -15.72 -1.75
N LEU A 39 -8.52 -15.04 -2.85
CA LEU A 39 -9.51 -14.60 -3.82
C LEU A 39 -10.27 -15.78 -4.43
N ILE A 40 -9.55 -16.82 -4.86
CA ILE A 40 -10.14 -18.04 -5.42
C ILE A 40 -11.05 -18.71 -4.40
N VAL A 41 -10.55 -18.91 -3.18
CA VAL A 41 -11.32 -19.51 -2.07
C VAL A 41 -12.59 -18.69 -1.79
N LEU A 42 -12.47 -17.36 -1.74
CA LEU A 42 -13.57 -16.45 -1.49
C LEU A 42 -14.65 -16.53 -2.59
N PHE A 43 -14.27 -16.73 -3.85
CA PHE A 43 -15.24 -16.97 -4.92
C PHE A 43 -15.83 -18.38 -4.91
N ALA A 44 -15.02 -19.41 -4.63
CA ALA A 44 -15.45 -20.80 -4.59
C ALA A 44 -16.48 -21.08 -3.49
N PHE A 45 -16.27 -20.52 -2.29
CA PHE A 45 -17.18 -20.69 -1.15
C PHE A 45 -18.29 -19.62 -1.06
N SER A 46 -18.31 -18.63 -1.95
CA SER A 46 -19.32 -17.56 -1.91
C SER A 46 -20.64 -17.94 -2.54
N THR A 47 -21.69 -17.93 -1.72
CA THR A 47 -23.09 -18.15 -2.12
C THR A 47 -23.67 -16.92 -2.84
N LYS A 48 -24.73 -17.13 -3.65
CA LYS A 48 -25.41 -16.03 -4.38
C LYS A 48 -25.87 -14.89 -3.45
N GLU A 49 -26.31 -15.23 -2.24
CA GLU A 49 -26.71 -14.25 -1.22
C GLU A 49 -25.53 -13.49 -0.61
N SER A 50 -24.38 -14.14 -0.43
CA SER A 50 -23.15 -13.47 0.05
C SER A 50 -22.63 -12.43 -0.96
N ARG A 51 -22.66 -12.75 -2.27
CA ARG A 51 -22.20 -11.85 -3.36
C ARG A 51 -22.99 -10.53 -3.47
N ARG A 52 -24.21 -10.49 -2.94
CA ARG A 52 -25.06 -9.28 -2.92
C ARG A 52 -24.68 -8.31 -1.80
N ARG A 53 -23.98 -8.79 -0.76
CA ARG A 53 -23.57 -7.94 0.37
C ARG A 53 -22.43 -7.02 -0.05
N LEU A 54 -22.52 -5.74 0.31
CA LEU A 54 -21.48 -4.74 0.03
C LEU A 54 -20.10 -5.16 0.58
N VAL A 55 -20.08 -5.79 1.76
CA VAL A 55 -18.86 -6.32 2.38
C VAL A 55 -18.10 -7.29 1.46
N PHE A 56 -18.81 -8.16 0.72
CA PHE A 56 -18.17 -9.10 -0.20
C PHE A 56 -17.47 -8.37 -1.35
N ARG A 57 -18.16 -7.41 -1.97
CA ARG A 57 -17.62 -6.62 -3.08
C ARG A 57 -16.41 -5.79 -2.65
N LEU A 58 -16.49 -5.19 -1.46
CA LEU A 58 -15.40 -4.43 -0.88
C LEU A 58 -14.17 -5.29 -0.59
N ASN A 59 -14.35 -6.52 -0.08
CA ASN A 59 -13.22 -7.44 0.12
C ASN A 59 -12.55 -7.85 -1.19
N VAL A 60 -13.35 -8.15 -2.22
CA VAL A 60 -12.81 -8.45 -3.56
C VAL A 60 -12.01 -7.26 -4.07
N LEU A 61 -12.55 -6.04 -3.95
CA LEU A 61 -11.86 -4.81 -4.35
C LEU A 61 -10.54 -4.63 -3.59
N ALA A 62 -10.53 -4.82 -2.27
CA ALA A 62 -9.33 -4.75 -1.45
C ALA A 62 -8.24 -5.74 -1.89
N ILE A 63 -8.62 -7.00 -2.15
CA ILE A 63 -7.67 -8.00 -2.64
C ILE A 63 -7.13 -7.61 -4.02
N CYS A 64 -7.99 -7.12 -4.93
CA CYS A 64 -7.54 -6.66 -6.25
C CYS A 64 -6.58 -5.46 -6.15
N VAL A 65 -6.84 -4.51 -5.25
CA VAL A 65 -5.95 -3.35 -5.02
C VAL A 65 -4.60 -3.82 -4.45
N ALA A 66 -4.61 -4.77 -3.50
CA ALA A 66 -3.38 -5.35 -2.95
C ALA A 66 -2.55 -6.10 -4.01
N LEU A 67 -3.21 -6.87 -4.88
CA LEU A 67 -2.53 -7.55 -5.99
C LEU A 67 -1.97 -6.56 -7.02
N ALA A 68 -2.68 -5.47 -7.29
CA ALA A 68 -2.18 -4.41 -8.17
C ALA A 68 -0.93 -3.74 -7.57
N LEU A 69 -0.95 -3.44 -6.26
CA LEU A 69 0.23 -2.96 -5.54
C LEU A 69 1.41 -3.92 -5.72
N GLY A 70 1.20 -5.22 -5.54
CA GLY A 70 2.28 -6.20 -5.69
C GLY A 70 2.84 -6.22 -7.11
N ILE A 71 1.98 -6.18 -8.13
CA ILE A 71 2.43 -6.08 -9.53
C ILE A 71 3.29 -4.82 -9.73
N PHE A 72 2.85 -3.65 -9.24
CA PHE A 72 3.61 -2.41 -9.38
C PHE A 72 4.93 -2.45 -8.62
N SER A 73 4.93 -2.91 -7.36
CA SER A 73 6.13 -3.00 -6.52
C SER A 73 7.15 -3.98 -7.12
N SER A 74 6.70 -5.17 -7.53
CA SER A 74 7.53 -6.16 -8.21
C SER A 74 8.09 -5.65 -9.55
N LEU A 75 7.34 -4.84 -10.30
CA LEU A 75 7.83 -4.21 -11.53
C LEU A 75 8.92 -3.17 -11.27
N VAL A 76 8.74 -2.32 -10.26
CA VAL A 76 9.72 -1.29 -9.86
C VAL A 76 11.01 -1.96 -9.38
N SER A 77 10.92 -2.85 -8.39
CA SER A 77 12.06 -3.54 -7.82
C SER A 77 12.72 -4.50 -8.81
N GLY A 78 11.93 -5.22 -9.62
CA GLY A 78 12.47 -6.13 -10.64
C GLY A 78 13.23 -5.38 -11.74
N ARG A 79 12.77 -4.20 -12.15
CA ARG A 79 13.49 -3.34 -13.11
C ARG A 79 14.79 -2.79 -12.53
N ALA A 80 14.80 -2.41 -11.26
CA ALA A 80 16.02 -1.98 -10.58
C ALA A 80 17.10 -3.07 -10.55
N ILE A 81 16.72 -4.36 -10.53
CA ILE A 81 17.66 -5.49 -10.57
C ILE A 81 18.15 -5.78 -12.01
N ILE A 82 17.24 -5.84 -12.98
CA ILE A 82 17.54 -6.30 -14.34
C ILE A 82 18.22 -5.20 -15.17
N ASP A 83 17.80 -3.94 -15.01
CA ASP A 83 18.26 -2.82 -15.82
C ASP A 83 18.39 -1.55 -14.96
N PRO A 84 19.43 -1.46 -14.10
CA PRO A 84 19.59 -0.40 -13.11
C PRO A 84 19.77 0.99 -13.72
N PHE A 85 20.16 1.08 -15.00
CA PHE A 85 20.36 2.35 -15.70
C PHE A 85 19.10 2.87 -16.40
N ASN A 86 18.04 2.05 -16.47
CA ASN A 86 16.80 2.35 -17.16
C ASN A 86 15.63 2.22 -16.19
N GLN A 87 15.43 3.29 -15.41
CA GLN A 87 14.36 3.35 -14.43
C GLN A 87 12.98 3.25 -15.06
N VAL A 88 12.03 2.76 -14.27
CA VAL A 88 10.62 2.80 -14.63
C VAL A 88 10.15 4.23 -14.88
N SER A 89 9.13 4.38 -15.72
CA SER A 89 8.55 5.69 -15.97
C SER A 89 8.02 6.31 -14.67
N LYS A 90 8.17 7.63 -14.53
CA LYS A 90 7.72 8.40 -13.36
C LYS A 90 6.28 8.06 -12.97
N GLY A 91 5.39 7.87 -13.94
CA GLY A 91 3.99 7.51 -13.70
C GLY A 91 3.79 6.14 -13.06
N VAL A 92 4.59 5.13 -13.44
CA VAL A 92 4.53 3.80 -12.81
C VAL A 92 5.02 3.85 -11.36
N TYR A 93 6.08 4.62 -11.10
CA TYR A 93 6.62 4.82 -9.76
C TYR A 93 5.63 5.59 -8.85
N ILE A 94 4.98 6.63 -9.37
CA ILE A 94 3.93 7.33 -8.61
C ILE A 94 2.76 6.39 -8.34
N ALA A 95 2.36 5.58 -9.32
CA ALA A 95 1.29 4.61 -9.14
C ALA A 95 1.65 3.61 -8.04
N SER A 96 2.86 3.06 -7.99
CA SER A 96 3.26 2.14 -6.90
C SER A 96 3.13 2.80 -5.53
N ILE A 97 3.54 4.07 -5.39
CA ILE A 97 3.43 4.81 -4.13
C ILE A 97 1.96 5.05 -3.75
N VAL A 98 1.13 5.50 -4.68
CA VAL A 98 -0.30 5.71 -4.44
C VAL A 98 -0.95 4.40 -4.01
N PHE A 99 -0.64 3.30 -4.70
CA PHE A 99 -1.11 1.97 -4.34
C PHE A 99 -0.50 1.45 -3.03
N ALA A 100 0.58 2.02 -2.51
CA ALA A 100 1.13 1.64 -1.21
C ALA A 100 0.45 2.37 -0.05
N VAL A 101 0.12 3.66 -0.23
CA VAL A 101 -0.37 4.52 0.86
C VAL A 101 -1.90 4.60 0.98
N PHE A 102 -2.64 4.42 -0.11
CA PHE A 102 -4.11 4.49 -0.09
C PHE A 102 -4.85 3.21 0.37
N PRO A 103 -4.36 1.97 0.15
CA PRO A 103 -5.09 0.78 0.57
C PRO A 103 -5.40 0.69 2.07
N PRO A 104 -4.53 1.13 3.01
CA PRO A 104 -4.87 1.16 4.43
C PRO A 104 -6.21 1.88 4.71
N VAL A 105 -6.44 3.04 4.09
CA VAL A 105 -7.70 3.79 4.23
C VAL A 105 -8.90 2.99 3.70
N LEU A 106 -8.69 2.25 2.61
CA LEU A 106 -9.71 1.34 2.08
C LEU A 106 -10.00 0.21 3.08
N TYR A 107 -8.98 -0.47 3.59
CA TYR A 107 -9.15 -1.59 4.53
C TYR A 107 -9.92 -1.19 5.78
N ASP A 108 -9.58 -0.04 6.37
CA ASP A 108 -10.27 0.47 7.55
C ASP A 108 -11.74 0.77 7.22
N SER A 109 -12.03 1.26 6.01
CA SER A 109 -13.40 1.52 5.54
C SER A 109 -14.23 0.24 5.38
N ILE A 110 -13.58 -0.86 4.99
CA ILE A 110 -14.21 -2.19 4.95
C ILE A 110 -14.52 -2.67 6.37
N LEU A 111 -13.60 -2.49 7.32
CA LEU A 111 -13.80 -2.86 8.72
C LEU A 111 -14.99 -2.11 9.33
N LEU A 112 -15.10 -0.80 9.10
CA LEU A 112 -16.28 -0.03 9.51
C LEU A 112 -17.56 -0.56 8.85
N THR A 113 -17.54 -0.84 7.54
CA THR A 113 -18.71 -1.37 6.83
C THR A 113 -19.14 -2.73 7.40
N ARG A 114 -18.19 -3.58 7.81
CA ARG A 114 -18.47 -4.84 8.49
C ARG A 114 -19.09 -4.61 9.87
N LEU A 115 -18.61 -3.63 10.62
CA LEU A 115 -19.18 -3.25 11.91
C LEU A 115 -20.64 -2.76 11.77
N PHE A 116 -20.94 -1.96 10.75
CA PHE A 116 -22.30 -1.53 10.39
C PHE A 116 -23.22 -2.71 10.06
N ALA A 117 -22.71 -3.74 9.39
CA ALA A 117 -23.49 -4.93 9.08
C ALA A 117 -23.78 -5.79 10.33
N LEU A 118 -22.93 -5.71 11.37
CA LEU A 118 -23.07 -6.46 12.62
C LEU A 118 -23.92 -5.74 13.67
N TYR A 119 -23.89 -4.40 13.71
CA TYR A 119 -24.73 -3.56 14.58
C TYR A 119 -25.90 -2.96 13.79
N PRO A 120 -27.07 -3.62 13.76
CA PRO A 120 -28.18 -3.16 12.94
C PRO A 120 -28.68 -1.79 13.40
N ILE A 121 -28.75 -0.87 12.44
CA ILE A 121 -29.28 0.50 12.57
C ILE A 121 -30.73 0.50 13.10
N SER A 122 -31.44 -0.63 13.02
CA SER A 122 -32.83 -0.76 13.47
C SER A 122 -33.00 -0.72 14.99
N ASN A 123 -31.99 -1.15 15.77
CA ASN A 123 -32.10 -1.25 17.23
C ASN A 123 -31.36 -0.14 17.99
N THR A 124 -30.57 0.68 17.28
CA THR A 124 -29.72 1.70 17.91
C THR A 124 -30.21 3.10 17.54
N PRO A 125 -30.41 4.01 18.50
CA PRO A 125 -30.83 5.39 18.18
C PRO A 125 -29.81 6.06 17.25
N ARG A 126 -30.30 6.61 16.13
CA ARG A 126 -29.48 7.21 15.05
C ARG A 126 -28.52 8.29 15.55
N THR A 127 -28.88 9.01 16.61
CA THR A 127 -28.04 10.05 17.23
C THR A 127 -26.81 9.47 17.92
N THR A 128 -26.93 8.34 18.62
CA THR A 128 -25.79 7.63 19.22
C THR A 128 -24.89 7.04 18.13
N LEU A 129 -25.51 6.50 17.09
CA LEU A 129 -24.80 5.92 15.95
C LEU A 129 -23.98 6.99 15.20
N ILE A 130 -24.57 8.16 14.91
CA ILE A 130 -23.84 9.29 14.31
C ILE A 130 -22.68 9.74 15.21
N LYS A 131 -22.86 9.83 16.53
CA LYS A 131 -21.78 10.25 17.44
C LYS A 131 -20.60 9.28 17.43
N ILE A 132 -20.87 7.96 17.38
CA ILE A 132 -19.84 6.93 17.35
C ILE A 132 -19.10 6.92 16.01
N PHE A 133 -19.82 7.08 14.89
CA PHE A 133 -19.23 6.99 13.54
C PHE A 133 -18.70 8.31 13.00
N ALA A 134 -19.09 9.46 13.56
CA ALA A 134 -18.60 10.75 13.12
C ALA A 134 -17.08 10.85 13.32
N PHE A 135 -16.55 10.35 14.44
CA PHE A 135 -15.11 10.41 14.70
C PHE A 135 -14.30 9.58 13.69
N PRO A 136 -14.54 8.26 13.50
CA PRO A 136 -13.83 7.47 12.48
C PRO A 136 -14.01 8.00 11.06
N PHE A 137 -15.19 8.55 10.73
CA PHE A 137 -15.42 9.14 9.41
C PHE A 137 -14.59 10.41 9.19
N CYS A 138 -14.55 11.31 10.18
CA CYS A 138 -13.73 12.52 10.13
C CYS A 138 -12.23 12.19 10.01
N VAL A 139 -11.73 11.23 10.79
CA VAL A 139 -10.32 10.77 10.72
C VAL A 139 -10.00 10.24 9.33
N LYS A 140 -10.91 9.50 8.70
CA LYS A 140 -10.72 9.00 7.32
C LYS A 140 -10.67 10.09 6.28
N CYS A 141 -11.58 11.06 6.37
CA CYS A 141 -11.52 12.23 5.49
C CYS A 141 -10.20 12.99 5.66
N ALA A 142 -9.73 13.16 6.91
CA ALA A 142 -8.44 13.78 7.19
C ALA A 142 -7.27 12.98 6.57
N ARG A 143 -7.25 11.65 6.71
CA ARG A 143 -6.22 10.79 6.10
C ARG A 143 -6.20 10.89 4.57
N VAL A 144 -7.37 10.86 3.91
CA VAL A 144 -7.45 11.03 2.45
C VAL A 144 -6.87 12.38 2.03
N ILE A 145 -7.19 13.45 2.76
CA ILE A 145 -6.68 14.80 2.48
C ILE A 145 -5.16 14.84 2.64
N VAL A 146 -4.64 14.39 3.78
CA VAL A 146 -3.19 14.36 4.08
C VAL A 146 -2.43 13.56 3.03
N LEU A 147 -2.92 12.37 2.66
CA LEU A 147 -2.30 11.54 1.62
C LEU A 147 -2.34 12.21 0.25
N SER A 148 -3.45 12.84 -0.11
CA SER A 148 -3.58 13.54 -1.39
C SER A 148 -2.60 14.72 -1.49
N PHE A 149 -2.47 15.50 -0.42
CA PHE A 149 -1.49 16.59 -0.35
C PHE A 149 -0.05 16.05 -0.37
N GLY A 150 0.25 15.02 0.40
CA GLY A 150 1.58 14.40 0.44
C GLY A 150 2.01 13.83 -0.91
N VAL A 151 1.11 13.14 -1.61
CA VAL A 151 1.38 12.65 -2.97
C VAL A 151 1.55 13.81 -3.94
N ASN A 152 0.72 14.84 -3.87
CA ASN A 152 0.84 15.99 -4.78
C ASN A 152 2.15 16.76 -4.60
N ASP A 153 2.55 16.98 -3.34
CA ASP A 153 3.85 17.57 -2.98
C ASP A 153 4.99 16.72 -3.55
N TYR A 154 4.98 15.42 -3.26
CA TYR A 154 5.98 14.46 -3.73
C TYR A 154 6.09 14.38 -5.27
N VAL A 155 4.95 14.38 -5.98
CA VAL A 155 4.93 14.39 -7.46
C VAL A 155 5.52 15.68 -8.03
N SER A 156 5.37 16.79 -7.31
CA SER A 156 5.84 18.11 -7.70
C SER A 156 7.33 18.35 -7.36
N SER A 157 7.85 17.67 -6.34
CA SER A 157 9.24 17.84 -5.86
C SER A 157 10.31 17.33 -6.82
N ALA A 158 10.03 16.30 -7.63
CA ALA A 158 11.05 15.70 -8.51
C ALA A 158 10.67 15.74 -10.00
N LEU A 159 11.66 16.01 -10.85
CA LEU A 159 11.50 16.04 -12.31
C LEU A 159 11.58 14.64 -12.96
N ASN A 160 12.27 13.69 -12.33
CA ASN A 160 12.53 12.35 -12.84
C ASN A 160 12.41 11.26 -11.74
N THR A 161 12.39 9.99 -12.14
CA THR A 161 12.23 8.84 -11.22
C THR A 161 13.39 8.74 -10.22
N ALA A 162 14.63 8.98 -10.64
CA ALA A 162 15.79 8.98 -9.73
C ALA A 162 15.68 9.99 -8.59
N GLY A 163 15.15 11.19 -8.88
CA GLY A 163 14.89 12.20 -7.85
C GLY A 163 13.84 11.73 -6.84
N LEU A 164 12.78 11.05 -7.31
CA LEU A 164 11.75 10.46 -6.44
C LEU A 164 12.31 9.35 -5.54
N GLU A 165 13.08 8.43 -6.10
CA GLU A 165 13.73 7.34 -5.35
C GLU A 165 14.65 7.89 -4.24
N GLN A 166 15.44 8.92 -4.56
CA GLN A 166 16.33 9.55 -3.60
C GLN A 166 15.58 10.31 -2.51
N GLU A 167 14.51 11.01 -2.86
CA GLU A 167 13.66 11.73 -1.91
C GLU A 167 12.90 10.77 -0.98
N GLU A 168 12.43 9.64 -1.52
CA GLU A 168 11.85 8.56 -0.71
C GLU A 168 12.87 8.03 0.31
N ALA A 169 14.06 7.63 -0.14
CA ALA A 169 15.08 7.10 0.75
C ALA A 169 15.51 8.10 1.85
N ALA A 170 15.54 9.40 1.54
CA ALA A 170 16.02 10.44 2.45
C ALA A 170 14.93 11.01 3.38
N ALA A 171 13.71 11.18 2.88
CA ALA A 171 12.69 12.00 3.52
C ALA A 171 11.42 11.23 3.90
N TRP A 172 11.21 9.99 3.44
CA TRP A 172 9.95 9.26 3.66
C TRP A 172 9.53 9.19 5.13
N PHE A 173 10.43 8.75 6.02
CA PHE A 173 10.16 8.66 7.46
C PHE A 173 10.08 10.01 8.18
N ARG A 174 10.62 11.08 7.57
CA ARG A 174 10.61 12.44 8.12
C ARG A 174 9.51 13.30 7.50
N ASN A 175 8.79 12.78 6.52
CA ASN A 175 7.77 13.52 5.81
C ASN A 175 6.58 13.78 6.77
N PRO A 176 6.21 15.04 7.00
CA PRO A 176 5.13 15.39 7.93
C PRO A 176 3.78 14.78 7.50
N PHE A 177 3.54 14.56 6.21
CA PHE A 177 2.33 13.92 5.70
C PHE A 177 2.29 12.43 6.05
N MET A 178 3.42 11.71 5.95
CA MET A 178 3.47 10.28 6.34
C MET A 178 3.36 10.11 7.85
N VAL A 179 4.04 10.95 8.64
CA VAL A 179 3.96 10.90 10.11
C VAL A 179 2.54 11.22 10.60
N SER A 180 1.89 12.23 10.01
CA SER A 180 0.50 12.54 10.34
C SER A 180 -0.47 11.43 9.92
N GLU A 181 -0.22 10.75 8.80
CA GLU A 181 -1.02 9.61 8.37
C GLU A 181 -0.91 8.44 9.35
N TRP A 182 0.32 8.02 9.70
CA TRP A 182 0.54 6.93 10.64
C TRP A 182 0.00 7.23 12.04
N THR A 183 0.12 8.47 12.53
CA THR A 183 -0.44 8.87 13.82
C THR A 183 -1.97 8.85 13.81
N MET A 184 -2.60 9.31 12.72
CA MET A 184 -4.06 9.19 12.53
C MET A 184 -4.50 7.72 12.42
N GLN A 185 -3.71 6.86 11.78
CA GLN A 185 -3.98 5.43 11.70
C GLN A 185 -3.91 4.76 13.08
N ILE A 186 -2.92 5.10 13.90
CA ILE A 186 -2.83 4.60 15.28
C ILE A 186 -4.04 5.09 16.09
N ALA A 187 -4.44 6.35 15.94
CA ALA A 187 -5.60 6.90 16.65
C ALA A 187 -6.94 6.27 16.23
N ASP A 188 -7.10 5.86 14.96
CA ASP A 188 -8.31 5.17 14.48
C ASP A 188 -8.37 3.70 14.92
N ASN A 189 -7.21 3.09 15.22
CA ASN A 189 -7.10 1.68 15.61
C ASN A 189 -7.10 1.44 17.14
N LEU A 190 -6.98 2.50 17.95
CA LEU A 190 -7.04 2.45 19.42
C LEU A 190 -8.48 2.54 19.93
#